data_AF-A0A4R6T076-F1
#
_entry.id   AF-A0A4R6T076-F1
#
_cell.length_a   1.000
_cell.length_b   1.000
_cell.length_c   1.000
_cell.angle_alpha   90.00
_cell.angle_beta   90.00
_cell.angle_gamma   90.00
#
_symmetry.space_group_name_H-M   'P 1'
#
loop_
_entity.id
_entity.type
_entity.pdbx_description
1 polymer ?
#
loop_
_entity_poly.entity_id
_entity_poly.type
_entity_poly.pdbx_seq_one_letter_code
_entity_poly.pdbx_strand_id
1 'polypeptide(L)'
;MKRTAIYVLLVCAFMACKNKSNTSGSVEGKDSVSTASTIEADQSKGAADTTFDIQSIPVTDKDPGTFPYLNPPETYTYGFDKQIRQSDIKDFDKEYFAVNGKLIPQEGKSYKVSIEKDRSDGKRFNSLIVERSYEQAILALGGVKVNHVPVSNEEYKRVGDKELIEKHYGASINANLLDDIKTYVIRTKDKVIWIQMSLLNEESGNLTVLETGELKIVNKISNTTNPK
;
A
#
# COMPACT_ATOMS: atom_id res chain seq x y z
N MET A 1 -49.53 -23.19 -26.45
CA MET A 1 -50.56 -23.08 -25.37
C MET A 1 -50.13 -24.07 -24.29
N LYS A 2 -49.95 -23.77 -23.01
CA LYS A 2 -50.66 -22.86 -22.10
C LYS A 2 -49.66 -22.29 -21.09
N ARG A 3 -49.89 -21.03 -20.70
CA ARG A 3 -49.16 -20.29 -19.65
C ARG A 3 -49.75 -20.66 -18.29
N THR A 4 -48.91 -20.87 -17.28
CA THR A 4 -49.35 -20.89 -15.88
C THR A 4 -48.50 -19.88 -15.10
N ALA A 5 -49.17 -18.81 -14.69
CA ALA A 5 -48.65 -17.75 -13.85
C ALA A 5 -48.68 -18.19 -12.38
N ILE A 6 -47.61 -17.89 -11.64
CA ILE A 6 -47.53 -18.07 -10.19
C ILE A 6 -47.57 -16.67 -9.56
N TYR A 7 -48.57 -16.45 -8.70
CA TYR A 7 -48.74 -15.25 -7.89
C TYR A 7 -47.80 -15.32 -6.67
N VAL A 8 -46.99 -14.27 -6.47
CA VAL A 8 -46.20 -14.06 -5.25
C VAL A 8 -46.98 -13.12 -4.33
N LEU A 9 -47.29 -13.61 -3.13
CA LEU A 9 -48.02 -12.90 -2.09
C LEU A 9 -47.01 -12.34 -1.07
N LEU A 10 -47.05 -11.02 -0.90
CA LEU A 10 -46.20 -10.20 -0.05
C LEU A 10 -46.81 -10.09 1.36
N VAL A 11 -46.03 -10.40 2.41
CA VAL A 11 -46.38 -10.02 3.80
C VAL A 11 -45.13 -9.53 4.53
N CYS A 12 -45.15 -8.24 4.87
CA CYS A 12 -44.21 -7.58 5.78
C CYS A 12 -44.73 -7.69 7.22
N ALA A 13 -43.84 -7.99 8.18
CA ALA A 13 -44.12 -7.82 9.60
C ALA A 13 -43.01 -6.97 10.25
N PHE A 14 -43.42 -5.80 10.77
CA PHE A 14 -42.61 -4.92 11.61
C PHE A 14 -42.59 -5.45 13.04
N MET A 15 -41.41 -5.52 13.66
CA MET A 15 -41.26 -5.69 15.11
C MET A 15 -40.56 -4.46 15.67
N ALA A 16 -41.31 -3.67 16.44
CA ALA A 16 -40.85 -2.49 17.15
C ALA A 16 -40.53 -2.89 18.61
N CYS A 17 -39.29 -2.69 19.04
CA CYS A 17 -38.90 -2.80 20.44
C CYS A 17 -38.83 -1.42 21.08
N LYS A 18 -39.73 -1.22 22.04
CA LYS A 18 -39.87 -0.11 22.97
C LYS A 18 -38.90 -0.33 24.14
N ASN A 19 -38.12 0.67 24.55
CA ASN A 19 -37.69 0.71 25.95
C ASN A 19 -37.61 2.13 26.52
N LYS A 20 -37.99 2.19 27.80
CA LYS A 20 -38.49 3.34 28.56
C LYS A 20 -37.37 3.92 29.43
N SER A 21 -37.43 5.23 29.67
CA SER A 21 -36.51 6.00 30.50
C SER A 21 -36.85 6.00 32.00
N ASN A 22 -35.79 6.25 32.80
CA ASN A 22 -35.71 7.01 34.07
C ASN A 22 -35.90 6.35 35.46
N THR A 23 -34.77 6.27 36.19
CA THR A 23 -34.43 7.02 37.43
C THR A 23 -34.11 6.25 38.73
N SER A 24 -32.87 6.53 39.20
CA SER A 24 -32.24 6.64 40.54
C SER A 24 -32.41 5.61 41.65
N GLY A 25 -31.25 5.22 42.20
CA GLY A 25 -31.00 4.91 43.60
C GLY A 25 -29.51 5.11 43.92
N SER A 26 -29.21 6.05 44.82
CA SER A 26 -27.87 6.43 45.32
C SER A 26 -27.49 5.61 46.55
N VAL A 27 -26.22 5.22 46.71
CA VAL A 27 -25.56 5.04 48.02
C VAL A 27 -24.08 5.45 47.90
N GLU A 28 -23.67 6.37 48.77
CA GLU A 28 -22.31 6.88 48.98
C GLU A 28 -21.35 5.83 49.58
N GLY A 29 -20.08 5.95 49.22
CA GLY A 29 -18.94 5.45 49.99
C GLY A 29 -17.72 6.35 49.71
N LYS A 30 -17.35 7.18 50.68
CA LYS A 30 -16.13 8.00 50.69
C LYS A 30 -14.91 7.11 50.84
N ASP A 31 -13.89 7.33 50.01
CA ASP A 31 -12.52 7.49 50.52
C ASP A 31 -11.65 8.26 49.53
N SER A 32 -10.78 9.10 50.10
CA SER A 32 -9.98 10.13 49.45
C SER A 32 -8.52 9.70 49.41
N VAL A 33 -7.88 9.62 48.24
CA VAL A 33 -6.44 9.90 48.07
C VAL A 33 -6.18 10.51 46.68
N SER A 34 -5.53 11.67 46.70
CA SER A 34 -4.96 12.39 45.57
C SER A 34 -3.67 11.72 45.08
N THR A 35 -3.50 11.51 43.77
CA THR A 35 -2.22 11.63 43.06
C THR A 35 -2.50 11.80 41.57
N ALA A 36 -1.89 12.84 41.00
CA ALA A 36 -1.95 13.22 39.60
C ALA A 36 -1.36 12.16 38.66
N SER A 37 -2.02 11.97 37.52
CA SER A 37 -1.36 11.72 36.23
C SER A 37 -2.31 12.20 35.14
N THR A 38 -2.17 13.48 34.79
CA THR A 38 -2.57 13.98 33.48
C THR A 38 -1.72 13.25 32.45
N ILE A 39 -2.26 12.16 31.88
CA ILE A 39 -1.79 11.71 30.59
C ILE A 39 -2.54 12.59 29.60
N GLU A 40 -1.87 13.67 29.20
CA GLU A 40 -2.15 14.33 27.95
C GLU A 40 -2.20 13.23 26.89
N ALA A 41 -3.41 13.01 26.38
CA ALA A 41 -3.58 12.45 25.06
C ALA A 41 -2.70 13.31 24.14
N ASP A 42 -1.64 12.70 23.60
CA ASP A 42 -0.88 13.24 22.49
C ASP A 42 -1.85 13.29 21.31
N GLN A 43 -2.67 14.35 21.33
CA GLN A 43 -3.50 14.75 20.23
C GLN A 43 -2.53 15.08 19.11
N SER A 44 -2.40 14.13 18.18
CA SER A 44 -2.48 14.38 16.74
C SER A 44 -2.11 15.81 16.41
N LYS A 45 -0.82 16.13 16.55
CA LYS A 45 -0.28 17.36 16.00
C LYS A 45 -0.47 17.24 14.51
N GLY A 46 -1.48 17.97 14.01
CA GLY A 46 -1.88 17.95 12.61
C GLY A 46 -0.64 17.96 11.74
N ALA A 47 -0.49 16.92 10.93
CA ALA A 47 0.58 16.82 9.98
C ALA A 47 0.49 18.07 9.10
N ALA A 48 1.41 19.01 9.33
CA ALA A 48 1.65 20.09 8.41
C ALA A 48 1.88 19.47 7.03
N ASP A 49 1.44 20.20 6.00
CA ASP A 49 1.55 19.87 4.58
C ASP A 49 3.02 19.90 4.13
N THR A 50 3.87 19.10 4.79
CA THR A 50 5.28 18.96 4.47
C THR A 50 5.35 18.06 3.25
N THR A 51 5.62 18.66 2.09
CA THR A 51 6.05 17.92 0.91
C THR A 51 7.15 16.94 1.33
N PHE A 52 6.97 15.66 1.02
CA PHE A 52 7.94 14.62 1.37
C PHE A 52 9.31 14.95 0.77
N ASP A 53 10.35 14.97 1.61
CA ASP A 53 11.73 15.20 1.19
C ASP A 53 12.51 13.88 1.24
N ILE A 54 12.89 13.37 0.06
CA ILE A 54 13.71 12.17 -0.07
C ILE A 54 15.08 12.30 0.61
N GLN A 55 15.59 13.52 0.78
CA GLN A 55 16.88 13.78 1.43
C GLN A 55 16.85 13.50 2.94
N SER A 56 15.65 13.46 3.54
CA SER A 56 15.45 13.10 4.95
C SER A 56 15.64 11.60 5.22
N ILE A 57 15.59 10.76 4.18
CA ILE A 57 15.85 9.32 4.31
C ILE A 57 17.36 9.08 4.47
N PRO A 58 17.82 8.42 5.55
CA PRO A 58 19.22 8.13 5.76
C PRO A 58 19.82 7.30 4.63
N VAL A 59 21.07 7.60 4.26
CA VAL A 59 21.83 6.77 3.33
C VAL A 59 22.38 5.56 4.08
N THR A 60 22.07 4.36 3.59
CA THR A 60 22.67 3.11 4.04
C THR A 60 23.82 2.67 3.14
N ASP A 61 24.79 2.00 3.74
CA ASP A 61 25.95 1.34 3.15
C ASP A 61 25.72 -0.17 2.91
N LYS A 62 24.53 -0.68 3.25
CA LYS A 62 24.15 -2.07 3.01
C LYS A 62 23.87 -2.31 1.53
N ASP A 63 24.31 -3.45 1.03
CA ASP A 63 24.05 -3.87 -0.34
C ASP A 63 22.64 -4.49 -0.46
N PRO A 64 21.71 -3.89 -1.22
CA PRO A 64 20.38 -4.47 -1.46
C PRO A 64 20.44 -5.70 -2.38
N GLY A 65 21.57 -5.99 -3.03
CA GLY A 65 21.74 -7.12 -3.94
C GLY A 65 21.30 -6.80 -5.37
N THR A 66 20.59 -7.74 -6.00
CA THR A 66 20.16 -7.63 -7.41
C THR A 66 18.67 -7.33 -7.51
N PHE A 67 18.29 -6.40 -8.38
CA PHE A 67 16.90 -6.04 -8.65
C PHE A 67 16.06 -7.30 -9.02
N PRO A 68 14.86 -7.51 -8.45
CA PRO A 68 14.03 -6.60 -7.64
C PRO A 68 14.31 -6.63 -6.12
N TYR A 69 15.50 -7.08 -5.71
CA TYR A 69 16.06 -7.00 -4.35
C TYR A 69 15.44 -7.92 -3.29
N LEU A 70 14.18 -8.30 -3.44
CA LEU A 70 13.46 -9.11 -2.48
C LEU A 70 12.88 -10.36 -3.13
N ASN A 71 13.04 -11.50 -2.47
CA ASN A 71 12.34 -12.73 -2.77
C ASN A 71 11.02 -12.81 -2.01
N PRO A 72 10.04 -13.61 -2.46
CA PRO A 72 8.86 -13.86 -1.66
C PRO A 72 9.24 -14.57 -0.35
N PRO A 73 8.47 -14.36 0.74
CA PRO A 73 8.66 -15.12 1.97
C PRO A 73 8.52 -16.63 1.73
N GLU A 74 9.05 -17.44 2.66
CA GLU A 74 8.95 -18.90 2.56
C GLU A 74 7.49 -19.34 2.40
N THR A 75 7.23 -20.28 1.49
CA THR A 75 5.91 -20.78 1.10
C THR A 75 5.00 -19.80 0.33
N TYR A 76 5.51 -18.62 -0.03
CA TYR A 76 4.86 -17.66 -0.93
C TYR A 76 5.59 -17.61 -2.28
N THR A 77 4.90 -17.08 -3.29
CA THR A 77 5.41 -17.03 -4.66
C THR A 77 5.08 -15.70 -5.31
N TYR A 78 5.89 -15.32 -6.31
CA TYR A 78 5.59 -14.21 -7.20
C TYR A 78 4.78 -14.71 -8.40
N GLY A 79 3.55 -14.21 -8.51
CA GLY A 79 2.58 -14.65 -9.49
C GLY A 79 2.32 -16.16 -9.45
N PHE A 80 1.59 -16.63 -10.47
CA PHE A 80 1.29 -18.05 -10.64
C PHE A 80 2.47 -18.86 -11.20
N ASP A 81 3.41 -18.20 -11.88
CA ASP A 81 4.58 -18.82 -12.49
C ASP A 81 5.71 -19.11 -11.48
N LYS A 82 5.56 -18.62 -10.24
CA LYS A 82 6.47 -18.86 -9.11
C LYS A 82 7.92 -18.43 -9.33
N GLN A 83 8.17 -17.51 -10.26
CA GLN A 83 9.51 -17.02 -10.59
C GLN A 83 9.47 -15.58 -11.08
N ILE A 84 10.58 -14.85 -10.88
CA ILE A 84 10.78 -13.52 -11.48
C ILE A 84 11.11 -13.70 -12.95
N ARG A 85 10.30 -13.12 -13.85
CA ARG A 85 10.62 -13.07 -15.29
C ARG A 85 11.20 -11.72 -15.65
N GLN A 86 12.24 -11.72 -16.49
CA GLN A 86 12.84 -10.48 -16.99
C GLN A 86 11.84 -9.65 -17.81
N SER A 87 10.87 -10.28 -18.48
CA SER A 87 9.79 -9.59 -19.21
C SER A 87 8.87 -8.74 -18.32
N ASP A 88 8.82 -9.06 -17.03
CA ASP A 88 7.96 -8.40 -16.04
C ASP A 88 8.69 -7.21 -15.40
N ILE A 89 9.99 -7.06 -15.69
CA ILE A 89 10.79 -5.90 -15.29
C ILE A 89 10.73 -4.87 -16.41
N LYS A 90 10.40 -3.63 -16.07
CA LYS A 90 10.46 -2.49 -16.99
C LYS A 90 11.72 -1.68 -16.71
N ASP A 91 12.53 -1.44 -17.72
CA ASP A 91 13.75 -0.63 -17.58
C ASP A 91 13.46 0.83 -17.22
N PHE A 92 12.30 1.35 -17.64
CA PHE A 92 11.79 2.65 -17.24
C PHE A 92 10.27 2.65 -17.24
N ASP A 93 9.70 3.13 -16.13
CA ASP A 93 8.27 3.12 -15.86
C ASP A 93 7.92 4.19 -14.80
N LYS A 94 6.64 4.34 -14.50
CA LYS A 94 6.10 5.23 -13.48
C LYS A 94 5.23 4.46 -12.50
N GLU A 95 5.34 4.81 -11.22
CA GLU A 95 4.45 4.31 -10.17
C GLU A 95 4.13 5.41 -9.16
N TYR A 96 2.91 5.38 -8.62
CA TYR A 96 2.51 6.21 -7.51
C TYR A 96 2.76 5.48 -6.19
N PHE A 97 3.44 6.16 -5.28
CA PHE A 97 3.75 5.67 -3.95
C PHE A 97 3.01 6.48 -2.90
N ALA A 98 2.39 5.79 -1.95
CA ALA A 98 1.76 6.38 -0.78
C ALA A 98 2.86 6.85 0.19
N VAL A 99 2.79 8.11 0.61
CA VAL A 99 3.67 8.73 1.58
C VAL A 99 2.84 9.66 2.45
N ASN A 100 2.73 9.35 3.73
CA ASN A 100 1.86 10.06 4.67
C ASN A 100 0.45 10.35 4.09
N GLY A 101 -0.15 9.36 3.44
CA GLY A 101 -1.49 9.47 2.84
C GLY A 101 -1.56 10.22 1.51
N LYS A 102 -0.44 10.70 0.97
CA LYS A 102 -0.33 11.32 -0.36
C LYS A 102 0.23 10.35 -1.39
N LEU A 103 -0.25 10.42 -2.62
CA LEU A 103 0.24 9.65 -3.76
C LEU A 103 1.23 10.48 -4.57
N ILE A 104 2.51 10.14 -4.47
CA ILE A 104 3.60 10.81 -5.19
C ILE A 104 4.10 9.92 -6.33
N PRO A 105 4.25 10.45 -7.56
CA PRO A 105 4.79 9.65 -8.67
C PRO A 105 6.31 9.53 -8.52
N GLN A 106 6.84 8.37 -8.89
CA GLN A 106 8.27 8.11 -9.07
C GLN A 106 8.48 7.43 -10.41
N GLU A 107 9.63 7.67 -11.03
CA GLU A 107 9.99 7.09 -12.32
C GLU A 107 11.32 6.33 -12.22
N GLY A 108 11.44 5.24 -12.97
CA GLY A 108 12.65 4.42 -12.97
C GLY A 108 12.39 2.96 -13.32
N LYS A 109 13.33 2.08 -12.96
CA LYS A 109 13.23 0.64 -13.25
C LYS A 109 12.22 0.01 -12.30
N SER A 110 11.19 -0.66 -12.81
CA SER A 110 10.08 -1.19 -12.02
C SER A 110 9.91 -2.70 -12.13
N TYR A 111 9.40 -3.29 -11.06
CA TYR A 111 8.88 -4.65 -10.99
C TYR A 111 7.57 -4.63 -10.20
N LYS A 112 6.49 -5.12 -10.80
CA LYS A 112 5.15 -5.14 -10.23
C LYS A 112 4.64 -6.58 -10.27
N VAL A 113 4.23 -7.12 -9.13
CA VAL A 113 3.88 -8.53 -9.05
C VAL A 113 2.85 -8.82 -7.96
N SER A 114 2.02 -9.85 -8.18
CA SER A 114 1.19 -10.39 -7.10
C SER A 114 2.01 -11.33 -6.22
N ILE A 115 1.74 -11.30 -4.92
CA ILE A 115 2.27 -12.24 -3.95
C ILE A 115 1.16 -13.25 -3.69
N GLU A 116 1.44 -14.51 -3.95
CA GLU A 116 0.51 -15.61 -3.78
C GLU A 116 1.00 -16.57 -2.69
N LYS A 117 0.07 -17.23 -1.99
CA LYS A 117 0.41 -18.36 -1.12
C LYS A 117 0.54 -19.61 -1.98
N ASP A 118 1.63 -20.37 -1.83
CA ASP A 118 1.65 -21.74 -2.33
C ASP A 118 0.70 -22.57 -1.49
N ARG A 119 -0.44 -22.96 -2.08
CA ARG A 119 -1.51 -23.69 -1.38
C ARG A 119 -1.34 -25.21 -1.40
N SER A 120 -0.17 -25.72 -1.78
CA SER A 120 0.14 -27.15 -1.71
C SER A 120 0.04 -27.73 -0.29
N ASP A 121 0.21 -26.90 0.74
CA ASP A 121 0.03 -27.24 2.15
C ASP A 121 -1.41 -27.05 2.68
N GLY A 122 -2.35 -26.66 1.81
CA GLY A 122 -3.75 -26.38 2.17
C GLY A 122 -3.97 -25.09 2.97
N LYS A 123 -2.93 -24.29 3.24
CA LYS A 123 -3.05 -23.06 4.02
C LYS A 123 -3.46 -21.87 3.14
N ARG A 124 -4.19 -20.93 3.73
CA ARG A 124 -4.56 -19.67 3.09
C ARG A 124 -3.44 -18.63 3.22
N PHE A 125 -3.53 -17.59 2.40
CA PHE A 125 -2.65 -16.43 2.49
C PHE A 125 -2.77 -15.78 3.87
N ASN A 126 -1.66 -15.52 4.53
CA ASN A 126 -1.61 -14.77 5.78
C ASN A 126 -0.88 -13.46 5.53
N SER A 127 -1.60 -12.34 5.56
CA SER A 127 -1.03 -11.02 5.27
C SER A 127 0.00 -10.60 6.30
N LEU A 128 -0.20 -10.93 7.58
CA LEU A 128 0.72 -10.57 8.66
C LEU A 128 2.10 -11.24 8.50
N ILE A 129 2.13 -12.51 8.08
CA ILE A 129 3.41 -13.20 7.80
C ILE A 129 4.16 -12.48 6.68
N VAL A 130 3.46 -12.13 5.60
CA VAL A 130 4.06 -11.45 4.44
C VAL A 130 4.55 -10.06 4.81
N GLU A 131 3.71 -9.26 5.45
CA GLU A 131 4.04 -7.92 5.90
C GLU A 131 5.28 -7.93 6.79
N ARG A 132 5.31 -8.76 7.83
CA ARG A 132 6.41 -8.79 8.79
C ARG A 132 7.70 -9.31 8.18
N SER A 133 7.61 -10.30 7.29
CA SER A 133 8.80 -10.83 6.59
C SER A 133 9.45 -9.76 5.72
N TYR A 134 8.66 -9.03 4.93
CA TYR A 134 9.20 -7.95 4.12
C TYR A 134 9.66 -6.75 4.96
N GLU A 135 8.89 -6.34 5.96
CA GLU A 135 9.28 -5.23 6.85
C GLU A 135 10.63 -5.53 7.49
N GLN A 136 10.83 -6.73 8.04
CA GLN A 136 12.11 -7.13 8.62
C GLN A 136 13.25 -7.08 7.58
N ALA A 137 13.06 -7.62 6.38
CA ALA A 137 14.07 -7.60 5.33
C ALA A 137 14.42 -6.17 4.89
N ILE A 138 13.41 -5.31 4.71
CA ILE A 138 13.58 -3.93 4.28
C ILE A 138 14.29 -3.11 5.36
N LEU A 139 13.88 -3.22 6.62
CA LEU A 139 14.53 -2.54 7.74
C LEU A 139 15.96 -3.05 7.94
N ALA A 140 16.19 -4.35 7.73
CA ALA A 140 17.53 -4.94 7.75
C ALA A 140 18.44 -4.35 6.67
N LEU A 141 17.89 -3.88 5.54
CA LEU A 141 18.60 -3.14 4.50
C LEU A 141 18.71 -1.63 4.75
N GLY A 142 18.25 -1.14 5.91
CA GLY A 142 18.26 0.31 6.23
C GLY A 142 17.10 1.08 5.59
N GLY A 143 16.04 0.38 5.17
CA GLY A 143 14.83 1.01 4.69
C GLY A 143 14.06 1.74 5.78
N VAL A 144 13.28 2.73 5.38
CA VAL A 144 12.43 3.54 6.25
C VAL A 144 11.00 3.45 5.75
N LYS A 145 10.05 3.19 6.65
CA LYS A 145 8.62 3.28 6.36
C LYS A 145 8.24 4.74 6.18
N VAL A 146 7.59 5.08 5.08
CA VAL A 146 7.23 6.48 4.72
C VAL A 146 5.73 6.71 4.63
N ASN A 147 4.93 5.63 4.69
CA ASN A 147 3.48 5.75 4.83
C ASN A 147 3.03 5.25 6.21
N HIS A 148 2.40 6.15 6.97
CA HIS A 148 1.90 5.87 8.32
C HIS A 148 0.39 6.00 8.45
N VAL A 149 -0.29 6.47 7.40
CA VAL A 149 -1.73 6.73 7.40
C VAL A 149 -2.38 6.20 6.11
N PRO A 150 -3.68 5.92 6.12
CA PRO A 150 -4.45 5.60 4.92
C PRO A 150 -4.36 6.69 3.86
N VAL A 151 -4.43 6.30 2.59
CA VAL A 151 -4.57 7.25 1.47
C VAL A 151 -6.05 7.62 1.35
N SER A 152 -6.37 8.92 1.37
CA SER A 152 -7.77 9.37 1.37
C SER A 152 -8.42 9.25 -0.01
N ASN A 153 -9.75 9.08 -0.05
CA ASN A 153 -10.50 9.04 -1.32
C ASN A 153 -10.30 10.30 -2.18
N GLU A 154 -10.12 11.46 -1.56
CA GLU A 154 -9.82 12.72 -2.25
C GLU A 154 -8.48 12.65 -2.96
N GLU A 155 -7.48 12.00 -2.37
CA GLU A 155 -6.17 11.81 -2.97
C GLU A 155 -6.22 10.86 -4.17
N TYR A 156 -7.00 9.78 -4.07
CA TYR A 156 -7.27 8.91 -5.22
C TYR A 156 -7.93 9.67 -6.36
N LYS A 157 -8.95 10.48 -6.07
CA LYS A 157 -9.62 11.33 -7.06
C LYS A 157 -8.68 12.38 -7.65
N ARG A 158 -7.74 12.92 -6.87
CA ARG A 158 -6.75 13.90 -7.31
C ARG A 158 -5.82 13.33 -8.38
N VAL A 159 -5.37 12.09 -8.20
CA VAL A 159 -4.52 11.40 -9.19
C VAL A 159 -5.36 10.85 -10.35
N GLY A 160 -6.48 10.21 -10.02
CA GLY A 160 -7.49 9.73 -10.96
C GLY A 160 -7.24 8.33 -11.52
N ASP A 161 -8.34 7.64 -11.84
CA ASP A 161 -8.34 6.26 -12.35
C ASP A 161 -7.56 6.10 -13.66
N LYS A 162 -7.52 7.14 -14.49
CA LYS A 162 -6.74 7.14 -15.72
C LYS A 162 -5.25 6.91 -15.46
N GLU A 163 -4.71 7.49 -14.40
CA GLU A 163 -3.30 7.29 -14.03
C GLU A 163 -3.11 5.97 -13.28
N LEU A 164 -3.91 5.73 -12.24
CA LEU A 164 -3.71 4.59 -11.34
C LEU A 164 -4.08 3.25 -12.00
N ILE A 165 -5.20 3.21 -12.73
CA ILE A 165 -5.82 1.99 -13.24
C ILE A 165 -5.54 1.82 -14.74
N GLU A 166 -5.96 2.77 -15.57
CA GLU A 166 -5.87 2.61 -17.04
C GLU A 166 -4.42 2.57 -17.55
N LYS A 167 -3.53 3.38 -16.96
CA LYS A 167 -2.09 3.36 -17.25
C LYS A 167 -1.30 2.38 -16.39
N HIS A 168 -1.96 1.72 -15.43
CA HIS A 168 -1.33 0.79 -14.49
C HIS A 168 -0.16 1.40 -13.69
N TYR A 169 -0.28 2.66 -13.26
CA TYR A 169 0.72 3.33 -12.40
C TYR A 169 0.41 3.24 -10.91
N GLY A 170 -0.60 2.46 -10.50
CA GLY A 170 -0.95 2.20 -9.11
C GLY A 170 -1.03 0.71 -8.80
N ALA A 171 -0.10 -0.11 -9.27
CA ALA A 171 -0.26 -1.58 -9.24
C ALA A 171 -0.36 -2.18 -7.83
N SER A 172 0.28 -1.56 -6.84
CA SER A 172 0.16 -1.93 -5.41
C SER A 172 -0.81 -1.03 -4.64
N ILE A 173 -1.58 -0.20 -5.34
CA ILE A 173 -2.59 0.69 -4.76
C ILE A 173 -3.97 0.08 -5.04
N ASN A 174 -4.64 -0.39 -3.98
CA ASN A 174 -6.00 -0.90 -4.12
C ASN A 174 -6.98 0.09 -3.48
N ALA A 175 -7.86 0.67 -4.30
CA ALA A 175 -8.88 1.62 -3.84
C ALA A 175 -9.92 1.00 -2.88
N ASN A 176 -9.97 -0.33 -2.79
CA ASN A 176 -10.80 -1.03 -1.80
C ASN A 176 -10.04 -1.38 -0.52
N LEU A 177 -8.71 -1.21 -0.48
CA LEU A 177 -7.81 -1.47 0.66
C LEU A 177 -7.06 -0.20 1.08
N LEU A 178 -7.76 0.94 1.05
CA LEU A 178 -7.21 2.30 1.22
C LEU A 178 -6.38 2.49 2.51
N ASP A 179 -6.62 1.63 3.50
CA ASP A 179 -6.06 1.67 4.84
C ASP A 179 -4.82 0.78 5.05
N ASP A 180 -4.45 -0.08 4.09
CA ASP A 180 -3.39 -1.09 4.29
C ASP A 180 -2.24 -1.03 3.27
N ILE A 181 -1.91 0.18 2.79
CA ILE A 181 -0.73 0.39 1.92
C ILE A 181 0.51 0.62 2.79
N LYS A 182 1.48 -0.29 2.67
CA LYS A 182 2.80 -0.13 3.30
C LYS A 182 3.81 0.32 2.25
N THR A 183 4.45 1.46 2.51
CA THR A 183 5.48 2.02 1.63
C THR A 183 6.77 2.22 2.39
N TYR A 184 7.87 1.76 1.81
CA TYR A 184 9.21 1.88 2.33
C TYR A 184 10.15 2.46 1.28
N VAL A 185 11.19 3.14 1.76
CA VAL A 185 12.27 3.68 0.93
C VAL A 185 13.60 3.21 1.49
N ILE A 186 14.46 2.67 0.63
CA ILE A 186 15.87 2.42 0.91
C ILE A 186 16.68 3.40 0.08
N ARG A 187 17.52 4.20 0.73
CA ARG A 187 18.44 5.11 0.06
C ARG A 187 19.87 4.63 0.25
N THR A 188 20.55 4.36 -0.85
CA THR A 188 21.99 4.06 -0.87
C THR A 188 22.75 5.27 -1.43
N LYS A 189 24.07 5.14 -1.59
CA LYS A 189 24.88 6.19 -2.24
C LYS A 189 24.51 6.40 -3.71
N ASP A 190 24.08 5.33 -4.39
CA ASP A 190 23.93 5.31 -5.85
C ASP A 190 22.48 5.22 -6.32
N LYS A 191 21.58 4.72 -5.46
CA LYS A 191 20.19 4.42 -5.83
C LYS A 191 19.20 4.67 -4.70
N VAL A 192 17.99 5.06 -5.10
CA VAL A 192 16.80 5.16 -4.26
C VAL A 192 15.85 4.05 -4.67
N ILE A 193 15.46 3.19 -3.73
CA ILE A 193 14.60 2.04 -3.97
C ILE A 193 13.30 2.25 -3.19
N TRP A 194 12.19 2.28 -3.92
CA TRP A 194 10.83 2.36 -3.41
C TRP A 194 10.21 0.97 -3.40
N ILE A 195 9.58 0.62 -2.28
CA ILE A 195 8.92 -0.68 -2.10
C ILE A 195 7.54 -0.41 -1.52
N GLN A 196 6.49 -0.83 -2.22
CA GLN A 196 5.11 -0.67 -1.77
C GLN A 196 4.35 -1.98 -1.88
N MET A 197 3.55 -2.28 -0.86
CA MET A 197 2.67 -3.43 -0.86
C MET A 197 1.27 -3.10 -0.35
N SER A 198 0.28 -3.79 -0.91
CA SER A 198 -1.07 -3.91 -0.37
C SER A 198 -1.40 -5.39 -0.26
N LEU A 199 -1.95 -5.79 0.88
CA LEU A 199 -2.15 -7.20 1.23
C LEU A 199 -3.63 -7.42 1.57
N LEU A 200 -4.19 -8.54 1.10
CA LEU A 200 -5.54 -8.96 1.42
C LEU A 200 -5.47 -10.32 2.10
N ASN A 201 -5.75 -10.33 3.41
CA ASN A 201 -5.67 -11.54 4.20
C ASN A 201 -6.57 -12.64 3.62
N GLU A 202 -6.12 -13.89 3.69
CA GLU A 202 -6.77 -15.07 3.11
C GLU A 202 -6.88 -15.12 1.57
N GLU A 203 -6.43 -14.09 0.85
CA GLU A 203 -6.48 -13.99 -0.60
C GLU A 203 -5.07 -13.97 -1.24
N SER A 204 -4.46 -12.78 -1.35
CA SER A 204 -3.18 -12.50 -2.02
C SER A 204 -2.65 -11.11 -1.63
N GLY A 205 -1.54 -10.67 -2.23
CA GLY A 205 -1.03 -9.31 -2.11
C GLY A 205 -0.48 -8.78 -3.43
N ASN A 206 -0.17 -7.49 -3.49
CA ASN A 206 0.55 -6.86 -4.59
C ASN A 206 1.82 -6.19 -4.06
N LEU A 207 2.90 -6.29 -4.81
CA LEU A 207 4.20 -5.68 -4.54
C LEU A 207 4.64 -4.86 -5.74
N THR A 208 5.03 -3.62 -5.48
CA THR A 208 5.77 -2.78 -6.42
C THR A 208 7.16 -2.54 -5.85
N VAL A 209 8.20 -2.80 -6.65
CA VAL A 209 9.58 -2.34 -6.40
C VAL A 209 9.97 -1.40 -7.54
N LEU A 210 10.47 -0.21 -7.21
CA LEU A 210 10.98 0.75 -8.18
C LEU A 210 12.34 1.30 -7.73
N GLU A 211 13.34 1.20 -8.60
CA GLU A 211 14.60 1.92 -8.45
C GLU A 211 14.52 3.22 -9.24
N THR A 212 14.60 4.36 -8.56
CA THR A 212 14.51 5.68 -9.20
C THR A 212 15.63 5.83 -10.23
N GLY A 213 15.27 6.33 -11.41
CA GLY A 213 16.23 6.59 -12.49
C GLY A 213 15.78 7.74 -13.37
N GLU A 214 16.70 8.24 -14.19
CA GLU A 214 16.44 9.30 -15.15
C GLU A 214 16.67 8.79 -16.57
N LEU A 215 15.83 9.23 -17.52
CA LEU A 215 16.05 8.93 -18.93
C LEU A 215 17.20 9.77 -19.49
N LYS A 216 18.00 9.13 -20.36
CA LYS A 216 18.97 9.86 -21.18
C LYS A 216 18.24 10.71 -22.22
N ILE A 217 18.67 11.95 -22.37
CA ILE A 217 18.13 12.88 -23.38
C ILE A 217 18.39 12.30 -24.78
N VAL A 218 17.34 12.25 -25.60
CA VAL A 218 17.44 11.83 -27.00
C VAL A 218 18.15 12.94 -27.79
N ASN A 219 19.23 12.58 -28.50
CA ASN A 219 19.94 13.53 -29.36
C ASN A 219 19.08 13.91 -30.57
N LYS A 220 19.10 15.19 -30.93
CA LYS A 220 18.47 15.67 -32.17
C LYS A 220 19.21 15.08 -33.37
N ILE A 221 18.47 14.50 -34.32
CA ILE A 221 19.03 14.12 -35.62
C ILE A 221 19.44 15.41 -36.34
N SER A 222 20.74 15.58 -36.59
CA SER A 222 21.25 16.64 -37.46
C SER A 222 21.12 16.19 -38.91
N ASN A 223 20.20 16.81 -39.66
CA ASN A 223 20.19 16.69 -41.11
C ASN A 223 21.40 17.45 -41.67
N THR A 224 22.52 16.76 -41.85
CA THR A 224 23.54 17.20 -42.80
C THR A 224 23.00 16.96 -44.20
N THR A 225 22.31 17.95 -44.76
CA THR A 225 22.12 18.06 -46.20
C THR A 225 23.52 18.16 -46.82
N ASN A 226 23.97 17.09 -47.43
CA ASN A 226 25.22 17.07 -48.18
C ASN A 226 24.95 17.84 -49.49
N PRO A 227 25.65 18.95 -49.79
CA PRO A 227 25.46 19.63 -51.05
C PRO A 227 26.26 18.89 -52.13
N LYS A 228 25.57 18.22 -53.05
CA LYS A 228 26.05 18.01 -54.43
C LYS A 228 24.87 18.04 -55.39
#